data_AF-A0A7X0LRP3-F1
#
_entry.id   AF-A0A7X0LRP3-F1
#
_cell.length_a   1.000
_cell.length_b   1.000
_cell.length_c   1.000
_cell.angle_alpha   90.00
_cell.angle_beta   90.00
_cell.angle_gamma   90.00
#
_symmetry.space_group_name_H-M   'P 1'
#
loop_
_entity.id
_entity.type
_entity.pdbx_description
1 polymer ?
#
loop_
_entity_poly.entity_id
_entity_poly.type
_entity_poly.pdbx_seq_one_letter_code
_entity_poly.pdbx_strand_id
1 'polypeptide(L)'
;MQEPTRALRTVTIQTADHGGVTFPEPGWCLGDHEVGGYRADLSHTGREVQLDYDDEALLLASFVQDPFATRGPRTVGLYVEQTGFSRTLDPDEVDQFADALVSHATVLRALPRQLAALRTWEGQ
;
A
#
# COMPACT_ATOMS: atom_id res chain seq x y z
N MET A 1 14.91 -9.19 3.95
CA MET A 1 15.85 -8.05 3.95
C MET A 1 15.28 -7.06 4.97
N GLN A 2 15.94 -6.85 6.10
CA GLN A 2 15.40 -6.04 7.19
C GLN A 2 15.95 -4.61 7.02
N GLU A 3 15.07 -3.66 6.69
CA GLU A 3 15.45 -2.27 6.51
C GLU A 3 15.78 -1.60 7.85
N PRO A 4 16.71 -0.63 7.87
CA PRO A 4 17.06 0.07 9.09
C PRO A 4 15.87 0.92 9.54
N THR A 5 15.22 0.52 10.63
CA THR A 5 14.28 1.37 11.35
C THR A 5 15.02 2.64 11.77
N ARG A 6 14.65 3.79 11.20
CA ARG A 6 15.14 5.10 11.62
C ARG A 6 14.86 5.28 13.11
N ALA A 7 15.74 5.98 13.82
CA ALA A 7 15.46 6.33 15.21
C ALA A 7 14.16 7.14 15.27
N LEU A 8 13.30 6.86 16.27
CA LEU A 8 12.10 7.64 16.53
C LEU A 8 12.48 9.12 16.60
N ARG A 9 11.83 9.93 15.77
CA ARG A 9 12.05 11.38 15.72
C ARG A 9 10.73 12.10 15.92
N THR A 10 10.78 13.34 16.40
CA THR A 10 9.59 14.19 16.50
C THR A 10 9.68 15.24 15.40
N VAL A 11 8.56 15.50 14.73
CA VAL A 11 8.49 16.51 13.67
C VAL A 11 7.39 17.51 13.96
N THR A 12 7.55 18.72 13.41
CA THR A 12 6.54 19.77 13.45
C THR A 12 6.18 20.15 12.02
N ILE A 13 4.92 19.95 11.64
CA ILE A 13 4.39 20.27 10.30
C ILE A 13 3.41 21.43 10.43
N GLN A 14 3.52 22.43 9.57
CA GLN A 14 2.56 23.53 9.51
C GLN A 14 1.31 23.08 8.76
N THR A 15 0.13 23.26 9.35
CA THR A 15 -1.16 22.94 8.74
C THR A 15 -1.97 24.21 8.51
N ALA A 16 -2.90 24.15 7.56
CA ALA A 16 -3.80 25.25 7.23
C ALA A 16 -4.80 25.59 8.35
N ASP A 17 -5.09 24.64 9.25
CA ASP A 17 -6.22 24.69 10.17
C ASP A 17 -5.85 24.64 11.66
N HIS A 18 -4.63 24.20 12.00
CA HIS A 18 -4.17 24.03 13.40
C HIS A 18 -2.79 24.64 13.65
N GLY A 19 -2.20 25.34 12.68
CA GLY A 19 -0.84 25.87 12.79
C GLY A 19 0.21 24.76 12.85
N GLY A 20 1.26 24.95 13.66
CA GLY A 20 2.32 23.96 13.81
C GLY A 20 1.89 22.75 14.64
N VAL A 21 1.71 21.60 13.99
CA VAL A 21 1.37 20.33 14.63
C VAL A 21 2.64 19.51 14.88
N THR A 22 2.90 19.16 16.13
CA THR A 22 4.07 18.37 16.54
C THR A 22 3.69 16.95 16.92
N PHE A 23 4.34 15.93 16.33
CA PHE A 23 4.00 14.52 16.53
C PHE A 23 5.20 13.57 16.34
N PRO A 24 5.19 12.38 16.95
CA PRO A 24 6.25 11.40 16.75
C PRO A 24 6.17 10.77 15.36
N GLU A 25 7.32 10.57 14.74
CA GLU A 25 7.47 9.75 13.55
C GLU A 25 7.95 8.34 13.92
N PRO A 26 7.23 7.31 13.45
CA PRO A 26 7.70 5.95 13.48
C PRO A 26 9.00 5.78 12.70
N GLY A 27 9.85 4.84 13.13
CA GLY A 27 11.13 4.59 12.47
C GLY A 27 11.04 4.01 11.05
N TRP A 28 9.86 3.56 10.62
CA TRP A 28 9.61 3.12 9.25
C TRP A 28 9.15 4.26 8.32
N CYS A 29 8.81 5.43 8.88
CA CYS A 29 8.34 6.57 8.10
C CYS A 29 9.52 7.21 7.35
N LEU A 30 9.35 7.45 6.05
CA LEU A 30 10.30 8.22 5.24
C LEU A 30 10.33 9.69 5.70
N GLY A 31 9.15 10.15 6.14
CA GLY A 31 8.86 11.47 6.70
C GLY A 31 8.83 12.58 5.67
N ASP A 32 8.32 12.21 4.50
CA ASP A 32 7.78 13.11 3.52
C ASP A 32 6.35 13.45 3.96
N HIS A 33 6.15 14.68 4.41
CA HIS A 33 4.85 15.19 4.86
C HIS A 33 4.41 16.33 3.95
N GLU A 34 3.13 16.36 3.61
CA GLU A 34 2.54 17.53 2.96
C GLU A 34 2.53 18.72 3.92
N VAL A 35 3.08 19.85 3.49
CA VAL A 35 3.12 21.09 4.28
C VAL A 35 1.98 22.01 3.83
N GLY A 36 1.25 22.58 4.79
CA GLY A 36 0.14 23.50 4.51
C GLY A 36 -1.21 22.82 4.26
N GLY A 37 -1.27 21.49 4.28
CA GLY A 37 -2.52 20.72 4.24
C GLY A 37 -3.32 20.78 5.55
N TYR A 38 -4.40 20.00 5.65
CA TYR A 38 -5.18 19.88 6.88
C TYR A 38 -4.53 18.91 7.86
N ARG A 39 -4.66 19.18 9.16
CA ARG A 39 -4.12 18.27 10.19
C ARG A 39 -4.66 16.84 10.06
N ALA A 40 -5.91 16.69 9.66
CA ALA A 40 -6.57 15.38 9.53
C ALA A 40 -5.96 14.49 8.44
N ASP A 41 -5.25 15.09 7.47
CA ASP A 41 -4.67 14.41 6.31
C ASP A 41 -3.17 14.14 6.49
N LEU A 42 -2.59 14.49 7.64
CA LEU A 42 -1.21 14.15 7.96
C LEU A 42 -1.08 12.63 8.10
N SER A 43 -0.19 12.06 7.27
CA SER A 43 0.08 10.64 7.19
C SER A 43 1.56 10.33 7.36
N HIS A 44 1.87 9.19 7.95
CA HIS A 44 3.18 8.58 7.86
C HIS A 44 3.17 7.58 6.71
N THR A 45 4.05 7.77 5.73
CA THR A 45 4.25 6.82 4.63
C THR A 45 5.61 6.15 4.74
N GLY A 46 5.61 4.82 4.61
CA GLY A 46 6.80 3.99 4.55
C GLY A 46 7.33 3.83 3.13
N ARG A 47 8.36 3.00 2.98
CA ARG A 47 8.89 2.62 1.67
C ARG A 47 7.85 1.85 0.87
N GLU A 48 7.74 2.20 -0.41
CA GLU A 48 6.93 1.46 -1.38
C GLU A 48 7.61 0.16 -1.80
N VAL A 49 6.83 -0.91 -1.82
CA VAL A 49 7.16 -2.21 -2.37
C VAL A 49 6.33 -2.39 -3.63
N GLN A 50 7.00 -2.30 -4.78
CA GLN A 50 6.40 -2.55 -6.07
C GLN A 50 6.50 -4.05 -6.40
N LEU A 51 5.40 -4.61 -6.90
CA LEU A 51 5.29 -5.99 -7.35
C LEU A 51 5.06 -5.97 -8.87
N ASP A 52 6.13 -6.25 -9.61
CA ASP A 52 6.19 -6.05 -11.06
C ASP A 52 6.03 -7.35 -11.85
N TYR A 53 5.55 -7.21 -13.08
CA TYR A 53 5.66 -8.21 -14.14
C TYR A 53 6.01 -7.52 -15.45
N ASP A 54 7.10 -7.94 -16.09
CA ASP A 54 7.56 -7.38 -17.38
C ASP A 54 7.71 -5.85 -17.34
N ASP A 55 8.37 -5.34 -16.30
CA ASP A 55 8.59 -3.91 -16.00
C ASP A 55 7.30 -3.08 -15.78
N GLU A 56 6.13 -3.71 -15.75
CA GLU A 56 4.86 -3.07 -15.41
C GLU A 56 4.48 -3.32 -13.94
N ALA A 57 4.12 -2.25 -13.24
CA ALA A 57 3.67 -2.30 -11.85
C ALA A 57 2.29 -2.96 -11.77
N LEU A 58 2.19 -4.14 -11.16
CA LEU A 58 0.91 -4.81 -10.95
C LEU A 58 0.28 -4.41 -9.61
N LEU A 59 1.10 -4.28 -8.57
CA LEU A 59 0.69 -3.83 -7.26
C LEU A 59 1.76 -2.94 -6.62
N LEU A 60 1.32 -2.04 -5.76
CA LEU A 60 2.14 -1.25 -4.85
C LEU A 60 1.64 -1.48 -3.43
N ALA A 61 2.58 -1.65 -2.49
CA ALA A 61 2.27 -1.73 -1.08
C ALA A 61 3.18 -0.80 -0.27
N SER A 62 2.63 -0.11 0.73
CA SER A 62 3.41 0.71 1.66
C SER A 62 2.77 0.72 3.04
N PHE A 63 3.60 0.78 4.09
CA PHE A 63 3.09 1.00 5.44
C PHE A 63 2.58 2.42 5.57
N VAL A 64 1.38 2.57 6.09
CA VAL A 64 0.76 3.88 6.32
C VAL A 64 0.21 3.99 7.74
N GLN A 65 0.16 5.21 8.25
CA GLN A 65 -0.55 5.54 9.47
C GLN A 65 -1.06 6.97 9.40
N ASP A 66 -2.33 7.18 9.73
CA ASP A 66 -2.96 8.52 9.73
C ASP A 66 -3.29 8.93 11.17
N PRO A 67 -2.37 9.53 11.95
CA PRO A 67 -2.52 9.69 13.39
C PRO A 67 -3.69 10.61 13.79
N PHE A 68 -4.09 11.48 12.87
CA PHE A 68 -5.11 12.50 13.08
C PHE A 68 -6.37 12.31 12.24
N ALA A 69 -6.48 11.18 11.54
CA ALA A 69 -7.64 10.87 10.72
C ALA A 69 -8.94 11.03 11.52
N THR A 70 -9.92 11.71 10.91
CA THR A 70 -11.26 11.88 11.47
C THR A 70 -12.20 10.77 11.04
N ARG A 71 -11.83 10.02 9.99
CA ARG A 71 -12.54 8.86 9.45
C ARG A 71 -11.52 7.75 9.21
N GLY A 72 -11.89 6.51 9.56
CA GLY A 72 -11.00 5.36 9.41
C GLY A 72 -10.07 5.12 10.62
N PRO A 73 -9.26 4.06 10.56
CA PRO A 73 -8.33 3.69 11.62
C PRO A 73 -7.13 4.67 11.68
N ARG A 74 -6.63 4.90 12.90
CA ARG A 74 -5.40 5.69 13.15
C ARG A 74 -4.17 4.81 13.43
N THR A 75 -4.38 3.50 13.38
CA THR A 75 -3.35 2.49 13.58
C THR A 75 -2.53 2.34 12.32
N VAL A 76 -1.33 1.80 12.45
CA VAL A 76 -0.52 1.41 11.30
C VAL A 76 -1.27 0.33 10.51
N GLY A 77 -1.24 0.43 9.19
CA GLY A 77 -1.76 -0.57 8.26
C GLY A 77 -0.92 -0.66 6.99
N LEU A 78 -1.28 -1.57 6.09
CA LEU A 78 -0.65 -1.69 4.78
C LEU A 78 -1.56 -1.08 3.73
N TYR A 79 -1.17 0.07 3.19
CA TYR A 79 -1.80 0.60 1.98
C TYR A 79 -1.43 -0.29 0.81
N VAL A 80 -2.42 -0.76 0.07
CA VAL A 80 -2.25 -1.54 -1.15
C VAL A 80 -2.96 -0.82 -2.29
N GLU A 81 -2.26 -0.68 -3.40
CA GLU A 81 -2.80 -0.21 -4.67
C GLU A 81 -2.61 -1.30 -5.73
N GLN A 82 -3.70 -1.69 -6.37
CA GLN A 82 -3.77 -2.58 -7.52
C GLN A 82 -4.78 -1.95 -8.50
N THR A 83 -4.62 -2.12 -9.81
CA THR A 83 -5.52 -1.52 -10.80
C THR A 83 -7.00 -1.83 -10.51
N GLY A 84 -7.75 -0.84 -10.03
CA GLY A 84 -9.16 -0.96 -9.65
C GLY A 84 -9.44 -1.25 -8.16
N PHE A 85 -8.41 -1.39 -7.32
CA PHE A 85 -8.52 -1.61 -5.88
C PHE A 85 -7.42 -0.87 -5.12
N SER A 86 -7.80 0.10 -4.28
CA SER A 86 -6.86 0.74 -3.36
C SER A 86 -7.48 0.97 -1.98
N ARG A 87 -6.81 0.47 -0.94
CA ARG A 87 -7.18 0.70 0.47
C ARG A 87 -6.07 0.29 1.44
N THR A 88 -6.17 0.80 2.66
CA THR A 88 -5.40 0.31 3.80
C THR A 88 -6.02 -0.97 4.36
N LEU A 89 -5.19 -1.98 4.56
CA LEU A 89 -5.55 -3.27 5.12
C LEU A 89 -4.95 -3.42 6.52
N ASP A 90 -5.69 -4.05 7.42
CA ASP A 90 -5.14 -4.57 8.68
C ASP A 90 -4.36 -5.89 8.46
N PRO A 91 -3.63 -6.42 9.46
CA PRO A 91 -2.83 -7.63 9.28
C PRO A 91 -3.60 -8.86 8.79
N ASP A 92 -4.82 -9.10 9.29
CA ASP A 92 -5.62 -10.27 8.90
C ASP A 92 -6.16 -10.10 7.48
N GLU A 93 -6.53 -8.86 7.10
CA GLU A 93 -6.94 -8.52 5.74
C GLU A 93 -5.79 -8.66 4.72
N VAL A 94 -4.54 -8.40 5.12
CA VAL A 94 -3.35 -8.61 4.26
C VAL A 94 -3.17 -10.08 3.92
N ASP A 95 -3.27 -10.97 4.90
CA ASP A 95 -3.15 -12.42 4.67
C ASP A 95 -4.27 -12.93 3.75
N GLN A 96 -5.51 -12.47 3.98
CA GLN A 96 -6.65 -12.80 3.10
C GLN A 96 -6.45 -12.31 1.67
N PHE A 97 -5.90 -11.10 1.49
CA PHE A 97 -5.60 -10.56 0.17
C PHE A 97 -4.51 -11.38 -0.55
N ALA A 98 -3.45 -11.78 0.17
CA ALA A 98 -2.42 -12.65 -0.39
C ALA A 98 -2.98 -14.01 -0.83
N ASP A 99 -3.84 -14.64 -0.03
CA ASP A 99 -4.51 -15.90 -0.38
C ASP A 99 -5.40 -15.75 -1.62
N ALA A 100 -6.10 -14.61 -1.76
CA ALA A 100 -6.88 -14.30 -2.96
C ALA A 100 -5.98 -14.19 -4.20
N LEU A 101 -4.83 -13.51 -4.11
CA LEU A 101 -3.86 -13.43 -5.21
C LEU A 101 -3.31 -14.81 -5.61
N VAL A 102 -3.01 -15.68 -4.64
CA VAL A 102 -2.58 -17.07 -4.91
C VAL A 102 -3.68 -17.86 -5.62
N SER A 103 -4.92 -17.68 -5.18
CA SER A 103 -6.10 -18.30 -5.81
C SER A 103 -6.29 -17.80 -7.24
N HIS A 104 -6.15 -16.49 -7.49
CA HIS A 104 -6.21 -15.91 -8.82
C HIS A 104 -5.07 -16.40 -9.72
N ALA A 105 -3.85 -16.51 -9.19
CA ALA A 105 -2.72 -17.10 -9.92
C ALA A 105 -3.01 -18.56 -10.32
N THR A 106 -3.71 -19.31 -9.47
CA THR A 106 -4.14 -20.69 -9.79
C THR A 106 -5.14 -20.71 -10.95
N VAL A 107 -6.11 -19.80 -10.97
CA VAL A 107 -7.05 -19.63 -12.09
C VAL A 107 -6.30 -19.28 -13.37
N LEU A 108 -5.42 -18.28 -13.34
CA LEU A 108 -4.60 -17.87 -14.49
C LEU A 108 -3.77 -19.03 -15.04
N ARG A 109 -3.17 -19.87 -14.19
CA ARG A 109 -2.41 -21.06 -14.61
C ARG A 109 -3.26 -22.15 -15.29
N ALA A 110 -4.58 -22.15 -15.08
CA ALA A 110 -5.48 -23.07 -15.78
C ALA A 110 -5.83 -22.57 -17.19
N LEU A 111 -5.83 -21.25 -17.42
CA LEU A 111 -6.23 -20.64 -18.70
C LEU A 111 -5.37 -21.03 -19.91
N PRO A 112 -4.04 -21.27 -19.82
CA PRO A 112 -3.25 -21.72 -20.95
C PRO A 112 -3.79 -22.97 -21.64
N ARG A 113 -4.39 -23.89 -20.89
CA ARG A 113 -5.02 -25.09 -21.46
C ARG A 113 -6.26 -24.75 -22.29
N GLN A 114 -7.06 -23.80 -21.80
CA GLN A 114 -8.22 -23.29 -22.54
C GLN A 114 -7.77 -22.53 -23.79
N LEU A 115 -6.75 -21.67 -23.66
CA LEU A 115 -6.18 -20.93 -24.77
C LEU A 115 -5.61 -21.84 -25.87
N ALA A 116 -4.91 -22.90 -25.50
CA ALA A 116 -4.39 -23.88 -26.47
C ALA A 116 -5.51 -24.61 -27.23
N ALA A 117 -6.58 -24.99 -26.54
CA ALA A 117 -7.75 -25.60 -27.16
C ALA A 117 -8.44 -24.66 -28.15
N LEU A 118 -8.58 -23.38 -27.80
CA LEU A 118 -9.16 -22.36 -28.69
C LEU A 118 -8.30 -22.16 -29.94
N ARG A 119 -6.97 -22.04 -29.83
CA ARG A 119 -6.08 -21.89 -30.98
C ARG A 119 -6.14 -23.06 -31.96
N THR A 120 -6.24 -24.28 -31.42
CA THR A 120 -6.40 -25.50 -32.24
C THR A 120 -7.71 -25.47 -33.02
N TRP A 121 -8.78 -24.96 -32.41
CA TRP A 121 -10.08 -24.79 -33.08
C TRP A 121 -10.04 -23.70 -34.16
N GLU A 122 -9.26 -22.64 -33.96
CA GLU A 122 -9.05 -21.56 -34.93
C GLU A 122 -8.14 -21.96 -36.12
N GLY A 123 -7.55 -23.17 -36.10
CA GLY A 123 -6.65 -23.66 -37.14
C GLY A 123 -5.25 -23.04 -37.12
N GLN A 124 -4.83 -22.49 -35.97
CA GLN A 124 -3.45 -22.09 -35.70
C GLN A 124 -2.63 -23.20 -35.02
#